data_AF-T1A9R2-F1
#
_entry.id   AF-T1A9R2-F1
#
_cell.length_a   1.000
_cell.length_b   1.000
_cell.length_c   1.000
_cell.angle_alpha   90.00
_cell.angle_beta   90.00
_cell.angle_gamma   90.00
#
_symmetry.space_group_name_H-M   'P 1'
#
loop_
_entity.id
_entity.type
_entity.pdbx_description
1 polymer ?
#
loop_
_entity_poly.entity_id
_entity_poly.type
_entity_poly.pdbx_seq_one_letter_code
_entity_poly.pdbx_strand_id
1 'polypeptide(L)'
;DLFKSYPPFDGIIHQASITDTTVMNQEEMVQKNVEGFHRIAEYARVYQTRVVYASSAAVYGNNPSPQSEDQYPNPLNVYGFSKMLLDNIGRKLALEISKPVIGLRYFNVFGPGEGHKGKFASMIYQLYLQ
;
A
#
# COMPACT_ATOMS: atom_id res chain seq x y z
N ASP A 1 2.58 -10.47 -20.57
CA ASP A 1 3.23 -9.60 -19.59
C ASP A 1 2.84 -8.17 -19.88
N LEU A 2 1.98 -7.57 -19.03
CA LEU A 2 1.31 -6.28 -19.28
C LEU A 2 2.29 -5.15 -19.64
N PHE A 3 3.53 -5.23 -19.15
CA PHE A 3 4.51 -4.17 -19.29
C PHE A 3 5.42 -4.29 -20.52
N LYS A 4 5.40 -5.41 -21.25
CA LYS A 4 6.26 -5.62 -22.43
C LYS A 4 5.86 -4.79 -23.65
N SER A 5 4.62 -4.30 -23.70
CA SER A 5 4.10 -3.51 -24.82
C SER A 5 4.37 -2.01 -24.70
N TYR A 6 4.98 -1.56 -23.61
CA TYR A 6 5.23 -0.14 -23.33
C TYR A 6 6.73 0.14 -23.20
N PRO A 7 7.20 1.34 -23.57
CA PRO A 7 8.54 1.77 -23.20
C PRO A 7 8.70 1.78 -21.67
N PRO A 8 9.94 1.72 -21.15
CA PRO A 8 10.18 1.79 -19.71
C PRO A 8 9.56 3.05 -19.09
N PHE A 9 8.85 2.89 -17.97
CA PHE A 9 8.28 4.04 -17.25
C PHE A 9 9.37 4.79 -16.48
N ASP A 10 9.26 6.12 -16.44
CA ASP A 10 10.15 6.96 -15.63
C ASP A 10 9.90 6.80 -14.12
N GLY A 11 8.66 6.44 -13.74
CA GLY A 11 8.26 6.21 -12.36
C GLY A 11 6.88 5.59 -12.22
N ILE A 12 6.67 4.94 -11.07
CA ILE A 12 5.43 4.24 -10.75
C ILE A 12 4.84 4.81 -9.46
N ILE A 13 3.56 5.18 -9.50
CA ILE A 13 2.76 5.55 -8.33
C ILE A 13 1.73 4.44 -8.08
N HIS A 14 2.03 3.53 -7.17
CA HIS A 14 1.22 2.34 -6.91
C HIS A 14 0.19 2.59 -5.80
N GLN A 15 -1.07 2.76 -6.18
CA GLN A 15 -2.20 2.97 -5.27
C GLN A 15 -3.15 1.75 -5.19
N ALA A 16 -3.00 0.78 -6.09
CA ALA A 16 -3.91 -0.36 -6.19
C ALA A 16 -3.77 -1.28 -4.97
N SER A 17 -4.86 -1.44 -4.22
CA SER A 17 -4.93 -2.33 -3.07
C SER A 17 -6.38 -2.60 -2.74
N ILE A 18 -6.71 -3.84 -2.40
CA ILE A 18 -7.96 -4.16 -1.74
C ILE A 18 -7.83 -3.69 -0.28
N THR A 19 -8.67 -2.73 0.09
CA THR A 19 -8.69 -2.10 1.42
C THR A 19 -9.86 -2.56 2.29
N ASP A 20 -10.74 -3.40 1.75
CA ASP A 20 -11.94 -3.89 2.43
C ASP A 20 -11.56 -4.98 3.45
N THR A 21 -11.70 -4.67 4.74
CA THR A 21 -11.41 -5.60 5.84
C THR A 21 -12.55 -6.59 6.12
N THR A 22 -13.67 -6.47 5.41
CA THR A 22 -14.83 -7.38 5.47
C THR A 22 -14.80 -8.47 4.40
N VAL A 23 -13.74 -8.51 3.59
CA VAL A 23 -13.49 -9.61 2.66
C VAL A 23 -13.38 -10.92 3.45
N MET A 24 -14.32 -11.83 3.21
CA MET A 24 -14.40 -13.14 3.87
C MET A 24 -13.16 -13.99 3.62
N ASN A 25 -12.53 -13.82 2.44
CA ASN A 25 -11.31 -14.50 2.07
C ASN A 25 -10.08 -13.61 2.32
N GLN A 26 -9.65 -13.56 3.58
CA GLN A 26 -8.52 -12.74 4.00
C GLN A 26 -7.19 -13.13 3.31
N GLU A 27 -7.01 -14.42 3.02
CA GLU A 27 -5.86 -14.94 2.28
C GLU A 27 -5.80 -14.37 0.87
N GLU A 28 -6.92 -14.41 0.14
CA GLU A 28 -7.01 -13.86 -1.22
C GLU A 28 -6.75 -12.35 -1.24
N MET A 29 -7.22 -11.61 -0.24
CA MET A 29 -6.94 -10.18 -0.13
C MET A 29 -5.44 -9.92 0.02
N VAL A 30 -4.78 -10.62 0.96
CA VAL A 30 -3.34 -10.49 1.18
C VAL A 30 -2.59 -10.90 -0.09
N GLN A 31 -2.95 -12.03 -0.68
CA GLN A 31 -2.32 -12.54 -1.89
C GLN A 31 -2.43 -11.52 -3.04
N LYS A 32 -3.62 -10.99 -3.32
CA LYS A 32 -3.81 -10.00 -4.40
C LYS A 32 -3.01 -8.71 -4.16
N ASN A 33 -3.02 -8.19 -2.94
CA ASN A 33 -2.27 -6.99 -2.58
C ASN A 33 -0.75 -7.21 -2.74
N VAL A 34 -0.25 -8.31 -2.19
CA VAL A 34 1.19 -8.62 -2.15
C VAL A 34 1.70 -9.00 -3.54
N GLU A 35 1.01 -9.88 -4.26
CA GLU A 35 1.37 -10.31 -5.61
C GLU A 35 1.32 -9.14 -6.61
N GLY A 36 0.30 -8.26 -6.48
CA GLY A 36 0.19 -7.05 -7.29
C GLY A 36 1.40 -6.14 -7.13
N PHE A 37 1.84 -5.91 -5.89
CA PHE A 37 3.02 -5.09 -5.61
C PHE A 37 4.33 -5.80 -5.97
N HIS A 38 4.42 -7.11 -5.78
CA HIS A 38 5.59 -7.90 -6.17
C HIS A 38 5.91 -7.76 -7.66
N ARG A 39 4.88 -7.79 -8.52
CA ARG A 39 5.06 -7.55 -9.97
C ARG A 39 5.59 -6.15 -10.28
N ILE A 40 5.17 -5.14 -9.54
CA ILE A 40 5.70 -3.78 -9.65
C ILE A 40 7.15 -3.74 -9.21
N ALA A 41 7.50 -4.41 -8.12
CA ALA A 41 8.87 -4.49 -7.64
C ALA A 41 9.80 -5.18 -8.65
N GLU A 42 9.40 -6.31 -9.22
CA GLU A 42 10.17 -7.00 -10.26
C GLU A 42 10.36 -6.14 -11.51
N TYR A 43 9.31 -5.44 -11.96
CA TYR A 43 9.44 -4.49 -13.05
C TYR A 43 10.46 -3.39 -12.72
N ALA A 44 10.33 -2.75 -11.56
CA ALA A 44 11.23 -1.68 -11.15
C ALA A 44 12.68 -2.15 -10.99
N ARG A 45 12.89 -3.40 -10.56
CA ARG A 45 14.20 -4.05 -10.48
C ARG A 45 14.87 -4.17 -11.84
N VAL A 46 14.14 -4.67 -12.83
CA VAL A 46 14.63 -4.88 -14.21
C VAL A 46 14.90 -3.55 -14.91
N TYR A 47 13.98 -2.59 -14.80
CA TYR A 47 14.03 -1.34 -15.57
C TYR A 47 14.65 -0.16 -14.80
N GLN A 48 15.08 -0.37 -13.55
CA GLN A 48 15.62 0.67 -12.68
C GLN A 48 14.65 1.87 -12.57
N THR A 49 13.39 1.57 -12.25
CA THR A 49 12.30 2.55 -12.19
C THR A 49 12.07 3.02 -10.75
N ARG A 50 11.86 4.33 -10.54
CA ARG A 50 11.47 4.86 -9.21
C ARG A 50 10.07 4.39 -8.85
N VAL A 51 9.83 4.10 -7.57
CA VAL A 51 8.53 3.62 -7.09
C VAL A 51 8.08 4.44 -5.89
N VAL A 52 6.85 4.92 -5.93
CA VAL A 52 6.13 5.45 -4.77
C VAL A 52 4.88 4.59 -4.58
N TYR A 53 4.67 4.05 -3.39
CA TYR A 53 3.53 3.17 -3.13
C TYR A 53 2.74 3.56 -1.87
N ALA A 54 1.46 3.26 -1.90
CA ALA A 54 0.56 3.46 -0.77
C ALA A 54 0.76 2.35 0.29
N SER A 55 1.42 2.71 1.38
CA SER A 55 1.39 1.96 2.64
C SER A 55 0.22 2.46 3.50
N SER A 56 0.21 2.15 4.80
CA SER A 56 -0.87 2.57 5.70
C SER A 56 -0.39 2.74 7.13
N ALA A 57 -0.98 3.69 7.86
CA ALA A 57 -0.87 3.77 9.30
C ALA A 57 -1.33 2.48 10.03
N ALA A 58 -2.12 1.62 9.37
CA ALA A 58 -2.51 0.31 9.92
C ALA A 58 -1.31 -0.62 10.20
N VAL A 59 -0.13 -0.33 9.62
CA VAL A 59 1.13 -1.05 9.91
C VAL A 59 1.58 -0.83 11.36
N TYR A 60 1.28 0.34 11.95
CA TYR A 60 1.59 0.63 13.34
C TYR A 60 0.76 -0.21 14.32
N GLY A 61 -0.51 -0.44 13.98
CA GLY A 61 -1.49 -1.21 14.76
C GLY A 61 -1.43 -0.93 16.27
N ASN A 62 -0.94 -1.87 17.08
CA ASN A 62 -0.95 -1.77 18.55
C ASN A 62 0.23 -1.00 19.17
N ASN A 63 1.02 -0.28 18.37
CA ASN A 63 2.15 0.49 18.87
C ASN A 63 1.73 1.72 19.67
N PRO A 64 2.49 2.10 20.72
CA PRO A 64 2.21 3.30 21.49
C PRO A 64 2.42 4.55 20.65
N SER A 65 1.56 5.55 20.86
CA SER A 65 1.69 6.88 20.27
C SER A 65 2.75 7.74 20.98
N PRO A 66 3.40 8.69 20.28
CA PRO A 66 3.24 9.00 18.86
C PRO A 66 3.85 7.92 17.97
N GLN A 67 3.28 7.76 16.77
CA GLN A 67 3.76 6.79 15.81
C GLN A 67 5.07 7.30 15.17
N SER A 68 6.05 6.41 15.00
CA SER A 68 7.33 6.67 14.34
C SER A 68 7.69 5.54 13.39
N GLU A 69 8.26 5.87 12.23
CA GLU A 69 8.68 4.89 11.22
C GLU A 69 9.70 3.88 11.74
N ASP A 70 10.46 4.23 12.78
CA ASP A 70 11.44 3.38 13.46
C ASP A 70 10.80 2.29 14.34
N GLN A 71 9.51 2.42 14.66
CA GLN A 71 8.81 1.41 15.44
C GLN A 71 8.61 0.13 14.62
N TYR A 72 8.80 -1.02 15.29
CA TYR A 72 8.48 -2.31 14.70
C TYR A 72 7.00 -2.38 14.32
N PRO A 73 6.66 -2.84 13.10
CA PRO A 73 5.27 -3.05 12.71
C PRO A 73 4.52 -3.98 13.67
N ASN A 74 3.29 -3.62 14.03
CA ASN A 74 2.43 -4.40 14.91
C ASN A 74 0.96 -4.40 14.46
N PRO A 75 0.67 -4.87 13.23
CA PRO A 75 -0.64 -4.73 12.60
C PRO A 75 -1.71 -5.54 13.34
N LEU A 76 -2.89 -4.92 13.51
CA LEU A 76 -4.04 -5.53 14.21
C LEU A 76 -5.01 -6.29 13.29
N ASN A 77 -4.82 -6.20 11.98
CA ASN A 77 -5.70 -6.85 11.00
C ASN A 77 -4.94 -7.25 9.73
N VAL A 78 -5.59 -8.07 8.91
CA VAL A 78 -5.00 -8.61 7.67
C VAL A 78 -4.66 -7.54 6.63
N TYR A 79 -5.36 -6.41 6.63
CA TYR A 79 -5.03 -5.29 5.74
C TYR A 79 -3.70 -4.65 6.17
N GLY A 80 -3.55 -4.32 7.44
CA GLY A 80 -2.31 -3.81 8.02
C GLY A 80 -1.15 -4.78 7.83
N PHE A 81 -1.41 -6.09 7.99
CA PHE A 81 -0.43 -7.14 7.68
C PHE A 81 -0.02 -7.14 6.20
N SER A 82 -0.98 -7.04 5.27
CA SER A 82 -0.65 -6.94 3.84
C SER A 82 0.22 -5.72 3.55
N LYS A 83 -0.06 -4.55 4.15
CA LYS A 83 0.73 -3.34 3.97
C LYS A 83 2.13 -3.44 4.59
N MET A 84 2.27 -4.13 5.72
CA MET A 84 3.58 -4.47 6.29
C MET A 84 4.41 -5.35 5.33
N LEU A 85 3.79 -6.32 4.66
CA LEU A 85 4.47 -7.12 3.64
C LEU A 85 4.93 -6.27 2.44
N LEU A 86 4.09 -5.33 1.98
CA LEU A 86 4.48 -4.35 0.96
C LEU A 86 5.69 -3.51 1.42
N ASP A 87 5.69 -3.02 2.66
CA ASP A 87 6.83 -2.28 3.23
C ASP A 87 8.13 -3.11 3.18
N ASN A 88 8.05 -4.40 3.50
CA ASN A 88 9.20 -5.30 3.47
C ASN A 88 9.72 -5.54 2.03
N ILE A 89 8.81 -5.74 1.07
CA ILE A 89 9.17 -5.84 -0.35
C ILE A 89 9.80 -4.55 -0.84
N GLY A 90 9.24 -3.39 -0.47
CA GLY A 90 9.75 -2.08 -0.85
C GLY A 90 11.15 -1.82 -0.30
N ARG A 91 11.40 -2.18 0.97
CA ARG A 91 12.74 -2.09 1.57
C ARG A 91 13.76 -2.98 0.86
N LYS A 92 13.38 -4.21 0.51
CA LYS A 92 14.26 -5.10 -0.26
C LYS A 92 14.58 -4.51 -1.62
N LEU A 93 13.56 -4.05 -2.35
CA LEU A 93 13.73 -3.42 -3.66
C LEU A 93 14.65 -2.18 -3.59
N ALA A 94 14.52 -1.36 -2.55
CA ALA A 94 15.35 -0.17 -2.35
C ALA A 94 16.86 -0.49 -2.25
N LEU A 95 17.22 -1.70 -1.83
CA LEU A 95 18.61 -2.17 -1.80
C LEU A 95 19.09 -2.72 -3.15
N GLU A 96 18.17 -3.08 -4.04
CA GLU A 96 18.46 -3.75 -5.31
C GLU A 96 18.52 -2.78 -6.51
N ILE A 97 18.03 -1.55 -6.34
CA ILE A 97 17.96 -0.56 -7.42
C ILE A 97 18.62 0.76 -7.04
N SER A 98 19.10 1.48 -8.04
CA SER A 98 19.72 2.81 -7.87
C SER A 98 18.72 3.96 -7.76
N LYS A 99 17.42 3.69 -7.94
CA LYS A 99 16.34 4.70 -7.91
C LYS A 99 15.56 4.68 -6.59
N PRO A 100 14.94 5.81 -6.20
CA PRO A 100 14.14 5.86 -4.98
C PRO A 100 12.96 4.89 -4.98
N VAL A 101 12.77 4.24 -3.84
CA VAL A 101 11.58 3.46 -3.50
C VAL A 101 11.00 4.03 -2.21
N ILE A 102 9.78 4.55 -2.27
CA ILE A 102 9.17 5.31 -1.16
C ILE A 102 7.81 4.71 -0.82
N GLY A 103 7.66 4.24 0.42
CA GLY A 103 6.38 3.81 0.98
C GLY A 103 5.75 4.93 1.80
N LEU A 104 4.52 5.33 1.45
CA LEU A 104 3.80 6.38 2.16
C LEU A 104 2.77 5.77 3.11
N ARG A 105 3.00 5.86 4.43
CA ARG A 105 2.06 5.39 5.46
C ARG A 105 0.95 6.41 5.66
N TYR A 106 -0.08 6.32 4.83
CA TYR A 106 -1.22 7.24 4.91
C TYR A 106 -2.01 7.09 6.21
N PHE A 107 -2.36 8.23 6.79
CA PHE A 107 -3.30 8.35 7.90
C PHE A 107 -4.61 8.92 7.37
N ASN A 108 -5.72 8.27 7.71
CA ASN A 108 -7.11 8.76 7.55
C ASN A 108 -7.34 9.75 6.40
N VAL A 109 -6.96 9.36 5.17
CA VAL A 109 -7.11 10.20 3.99
C VAL A 109 -8.60 10.45 3.75
N PHE A 110 -8.97 11.70 3.50
CA PHE A 110 -10.33 12.11 3.18
C PHE A 110 -10.38 13.14 2.05
N GLY A 111 -11.52 13.27 1.38
CA GLY A 111 -11.75 14.33 0.40
C GLY A 111 -12.72 13.97 -0.74
N PRO A 112 -12.76 14.79 -1.80
CA PRO A 112 -13.58 14.52 -2.98
C PRO A 112 -13.28 13.16 -3.60
N GLY A 113 -14.31 12.49 -4.13
CA GLY A 113 -14.18 11.21 -4.82
C GLY A 113 -14.26 9.98 -3.92
N GLU A 114 -14.49 10.11 -2.61
CA GLU A 114 -14.58 8.96 -1.69
C GLU A 114 -15.93 8.22 -1.72
N GLY A 115 -16.95 8.73 -2.39
CA GLY A 115 -18.30 8.16 -2.37
C GLY A 115 -18.38 6.69 -2.83
N HIS A 116 -17.49 6.27 -3.74
CA HIS A 116 -17.42 4.88 -4.20
C HIS A 116 -16.96 3.88 -3.12
N LYS A 117 -16.39 4.36 -2.00
CA LYS A 117 -15.91 3.52 -0.89
C LYS A 117 -17.06 3.03 0.02
N GLY A 118 -18.27 3.57 -0.12
CA GLY A 118 -19.44 3.18 0.68
C GLY A 118 -19.16 3.24 2.18
N LYS A 119 -19.40 2.14 2.90
CA LYS A 119 -19.15 2.02 4.35
C LYS A 119 -17.67 2.19 4.77
N PHE A 120 -16.74 2.17 3.81
CA PHE A 120 -15.31 2.37 4.03
C PHE A 120 -14.82 3.77 3.66
N ALA A 121 -15.72 4.68 3.28
CA ALA A 121 -15.35 6.09 3.12
C ALA A 121 -14.93 6.68 4.48
N SER A 122 -14.15 7.76 4.43
CA SER A 122 -13.63 8.45 5.61
C SER A 122 -14.72 8.82 6.62
N MET A 123 -14.35 8.95 7.89
CA MET A 123 -15.29 9.36 8.96
C MET A 123 -15.95 10.71 8.64
N ILE A 124 -15.20 11.65 8.04
CA ILE A 124 -15.73 12.94 7.59
C ILE A 124 -16.86 12.76 6.57
N TYR A 125 -16.68 11.86 5.59
CA TYR A 125 -17.72 11.55 4.61
C TYR A 125 -18.93 10.84 5.24
N GLN A 126 -18.70 9.91 6.17
CA GLN A 126 -19.80 9.24 6.89
C GLN A 126 -20.63 10.24 7.72
N LEU A 127 -19.98 11.21 8.36
CA LEU A 127 -20.66 12.26 9.15
C LEU A 127 -21.43 13.24 8.28
N TYR A 128 -20.93 13.55 7.08
CA TYR A 128 -21.63 14.41 6.12
C TYR A 128 -22.95 13.80 5.61
N LEU A 129 -23.06 12.47 5.54
CA LEU A 129 -24.24 11.76 5.03
C LEU A 129 -25.35 11.54 6.08
N GLN A 130 -25.11 11.88 7.34
CA GLN A 130 -26.09 11.80 8.43
C GLN A 130 -26.99 13.03 8.47
#